data_AF-A0A662W118-F1
#
_entry.id   AF-A0A662W118-F1
#
_cell.length_a   1.000
_cell.length_b   1.000
_cell.length_c   1.000
_cell.angle_alpha   90.00
_cell.angle_beta   90.00
_cell.angle_gamma   90.00
#
_symmetry.space_group_name_H-M   'P 1'
#
loop_
_entity.id
_entity.type
_entity.pdbx_description
1 polymer ?
#
loop_
_entity_poly.entity_id
_entity_poly.type
_entity_poly.pdbx_seq_one_letter_code
_entity_poly.pdbx_strand_id
1 'polypeptide(L)'
;MKVKVVNVVGIGELERALPLEKIAVKLQDLGWDIDVIELHEAVWRVDFKLREGKVGLYRQKFIAFAENEKKLKKLAKKVEKLLKEVDGNE
;
A
#
# COMPACT_ATOMS: atom_id res chain seq x y z
N MET A 1 -2.33 20.63 -28.26
CA MET A 1 -2.60 19.56 -27.27
C MET A 1 -1.85 19.91 -25.98
N LYS A 2 -2.50 19.86 -24.80
CA LYS A 2 -1.83 20.09 -23.50
C LYS A 2 -1.67 18.74 -22.77
N VAL A 3 -0.46 18.40 -22.35
CA VAL A 3 -0.19 17.20 -21.55
C VAL A 3 -0.51 17.51 -20.08
N LYS A 4 -1.31 16.65 -19.43
CA LYS A 4 -1.62 16.75 -17.99
C LYS A 4 -1.26 15.45 -17.30
N VAL A 5 -0.48 15.54 -16.22
CA VAL A 5 -0.23 14.40 -15.34
C VAL A 5 -1.52 14.08 -14.60
N VAL A 6 -2.06 12.88 -14.80
CA VAL A 6 -3.29 12.41 -14.16
C VAL A 6 -3.01 11.51 -12.97
N ASN A 7 -1.83 10.91 -12.91
CA ASN A 7 -1.40 10.03 -11.83
C ASN A 7 0.12 9.90 -11.81
N VAL A 8 0.67 9.60 -10.64
CA VAL A 8 2.07 9.24 -10.40
C VAL A 8 2.07 7.93 -9.63
N VAL A 9 2.85 6.98 -10.12
CA VAL A 9 2.97 5.64 -9.52
C VAL A 9 4.35 5.49 -8.91
N GLY A 10 4.41 5.02 -7.67
CA GLY A 10 5.64 4.68 -6.98
C GLY A 10 5.64 3.20 -6.60
N ILE A 11 6.81 2.58 -6.66
CA ILE A 11 7.04 1.21 -6.19
C ILE A 11 8.06 1.30 -5.05
N GLY A 12 7.75 0.69 -3.91
CA GLY A 12 8.68 0.54 -2.80
C GLY A 12 8.95 -0.93 -2.56
N GLU A 13 10.22 -1.32 -2.58
CA GLU A 13 10.70 -2.65 -2.19
C GLU A 13 10.85 -2.70 -0.66
N LEU A 14 10.61 -3.87 -0.09
CA LEU A 14 10.73 -4.11 1.34
C LEU A 14 11.89 -5.05 1.61
N GLU A 15 12.69 -4.77 2.64
CA GLU A 15 13.84 -5.60 3.02
C GLU A 15 13.43 -6.99 3.51
N ARG A 16 12.15 -7.17 3.89
CA ARG A 16 11.61 -8.45 4.34
C ARG A 16 10.22 -8.73 3.78
N ALA A 17 9.86 -10.01 3.81
CA ALA A 17 8.51 -10.44 3.48
C ALA A 17 7.51 -10.06 4.57
N LEU A 18 6.34 -9.58 4.16
CA LEU A 18 5.23 -9.20 5.01
C LEU A 18 4.23 -10.35 5.19
N PRO A 19 3.63 -10.50 6.39
CA PRO A 19 2.50 -11.39 6.62
C PRO A 19 1.19 -10.70 6.18
N LEU A 20 0.86 -10.79 4.89
CA LEU A 20 -0.27 -10.04 4.30
C LEU A 20 -1.62 -10.34 4.96
N GLU A 21 -1.87 -11.58 5.42
CA GLU A 21 -3.14 -11.89 6.10
C GLU A 21 -3.27 -11.15 7.43
N LYS A 22 -2.19 -11.11 8.22
CA LYS A 22 -2.16 -10.36 9.49
C LYS A 22 -2.37 -8.87 9.25
N ILE A 23 -1.78 -8.35 8.18
CA ILE A 23 -1.93 -6.93 7.80
C ILE A 23 -3.37 -6.64 7.38
N ALA A 24 -3.97 -7.51 6.57
CA ALA A 24 -5.36 -7.36 6.16
C ALA A 24 -6.31 -7.33 7.36
N VAL A 25 -6.18 -8.29 8.29
CA VAL A 25 -6.99 -8.34 9.52
C VAL A 25 -6.81 -7.07 10.34
N LYS A 26 -5.57 -6.64 10.59
CA LYS A 26 -5.32 -5.43 11.38
C LYS A 26 -5.86 -4.16 10.71
N LEU A 27 -5.78 -4.05 9.38
CA LEU A 27 -6.38 -2.94 8.64
C LEU A 27 -7.91 -2.93 8.79
N GLN A 28 -8.56 -4.10 8.70
CA GLN A 28 -10.01 -4.24 8.92
C GLN A 28 -10.39 -3.86 10.36
N ASP A 29 -9.62 -4.29 11.36
CA ASP A 29 -9.85 -3.96 12.77
C ASP A 29 -9.75 -2.45 13.03
N LEU A 30 -8.90 -1.74 12.28
CA LEU A 30 -8.81 -0.29 12.31
C LEU A 30 -9.94 0.41 11.53
N GLY A 31 -10.88 -0.35 10.96
CA GLY A 31 -12.02 0.15 10.19
C GLY A 31 -11.66 0.62 8.78
N TRP A 32 -10.55 0.14 8.21
CA TRP A 32 -10.14 0.51 6.86
C TRP A 32 -10.91 -0.30 5.83
N ASP A 33 -11.30 0.39 4.76
CA ASP A 33 -11.83 -0.23 3.56
C ASP A 33 -10.68 -0.86 2.77
N ILE A 34 -10.64 -2.19 2.76
CA ILE A 34 -9.59 -2.98 2.10
C ILE A 34 -10.19 -4.04 1.18
N ASP A 35 -9.50 -4.32 0.09
CA ASP A 35 -9.76 -5.43 -0.81
C ASP A 35 -8.59 -6.43 -0.74
N VAL A 36 -8.88 -7.68 -0.38
CA VAL A 36 -7.90 -8.77 -0.46
C VAL A 36 -8.10 -9.49 -1.79
N ILE A 37 -7.09 -9.43 -2.65
CA ILE A 37 -7.14 -9.91 -4.02
C ILE A 37 -6.18 -11.08 -4.17
N GLU A 38 -6.71 -12.24 -4.51
CA GLU A 38 -5.92 -13.39 -4.96
C GLU A 38 -5.56 -13.21 -6.44
N LEU A 39 -4.26 -13.21 -6.73
CA LEU A 39 -3.69 -13.17 -8.07
C LEU A 39 -3.26 -14.59 -8.48
N HIS A 40 -2.66 -14.71 -9.67
CA HIS A 40 -2.16 -15.99 -10.16
C HIS A 40 -1.08 -16.59 -9.22
N GLU A 41 -1.04 -17.92 -9.12
CA GLU A 41 -0.05 -18.68 -8.33
C GLU A 41 -0.06 -18.41 -6.82
N ALA A 42 -1.24 -18.23 -6.21
CA ALA A 42 -1.37 -17.96 -4.78
C ALA A 42 -0.56 -16.73 -4.32
N VAL A 43 -0.41 -15.74 -5.20
CA VAL A 43 0.10 -14.42 -4.84
C VAL A 43 -1.08 -13.58 -4.37
N TRP A 44 -1.00 -13.08 -3.14
CA TRP A 44 -2.07 -12.27 -2.56
C TRP A 44 -1.65 -10.80 -2.56
N ARG A 45 -2.62 -9.91 -2.71
CA ARG A 45 -2.43 -8.46 -2.63
C ARG A 45 -3.49 -7.85 -1.74
N VAL A 46 -3.10 -6.92 -0.89
CA VAL A 46 -4.03 -6.13 -0.07
C VAL A 46 -4.08 -4.71 -0.64
N ASP A 47 -5.22 -4.35 -1.21
CA ASP A 47 -5.49 -3.00 -1.70
C ASP A 47 -6.23 -2.19 -0.64
N PHE A 48 -5.82 -0.95 -0.44
CA PHE A 48 -6.49 -0.03 0.46
C PHE A 48 -6.34 1.42 0.01
N LYS A 49 -7.25 2.27 0.48
CA LYS A 49 -7.30 3.68 0.09
C LYS A 49 -7.03 4.60 1.27
N LEU A 50 -6.13 5.55 1.04
CA LEU A 50 -5.84 6.67 1.92
C LEU A 50 -6.29 7.98 1.27
N ARG A 51 -6.38 9.05 2.07
CA ARG A 51 -6.68 10.40 1.56
C ARG A 51 -5.70 10.83 0.46
N GLU A 52 -4.44 10.39 0.54
CA GLU A 52 -3.39 10.73 -0.40
C GLU A 52 -3.40 9.90 -1.69
N GLY A 53 -4.06 8.74 -1.71
CA GLY A 53 -4.07 7.85 -2.86
C GLY A 53 -4.41 6.39 -2.55
N LYS A 54 -4.11 5.50 -3.49
CA LYS A 54 -4.34 4.06 -3.35
C LYS A 54 -3.03 3.31 -3.16
N VAL A 55 -3.06 2.22 -2.41
CA VAL A 55 -1.90 1.36 -2.17
C VAL A 55 -2.30 -0.07 -2.45
N GLY A 56 -1.46 -0.79 -3.17
CA GLY A 56 -1.52 -2.25 -3.29
C GLY A 56 -0.28 -2.85 -2.63
N LEU A 57 -0.49 -3.66 -1.60
CA LEU A 57 0.56 -4.28 -0.81
C LEU A 57 0.76 -5.73 -1.23
N TYR A 58 2.01 -6.06 -1.57
CA TYR A 58 2.47 -7.41 -1.91
C TYR A 58 3.39 -7.90 -0.81
N ARG A 59 3.75 -9.19 -0.88
CA ARG A 59 4.60 -9.84 0.11
C ARG A 59 5.94 -9.11 0.34
N GLN A 60 6.57 -8.57 -0.69
CA GLN A 60 7.90 -7.92 -0.58
C GLN A 60 7.96 -6.50 -1.17
N LYS A 61 6.82 -5.93 -1.56
CA LYS A 61 6.78 -4.59 -2.15
C LYS A 61 5.41 -3.96 -1.97
N PHE A 62 5.32 -2.66 -2.19
CA PHE A 62 4.05 -1.97 -2.35
C PHE A 62 4.06 -1.11 -3.60
N ILE A 63 2.87 -0.91 -4.18
CA ILE A 63 2.63 0.01 -5.28
C ILE A 63 1.70 1.10 -4.77
N ALA A 64 2.10 2.36 -4.93
CA ALA A 64 1.35 3.53 -4.48
C ALA A 64 0.95 4.40 -5.68
N PHE A 65 -0.31 4.80 -5.73
CA PHE A 65 -0.89 5.63 -6.78
C PHE A 65 -1.35 6.95 -6.18
N ALA A 66 -0.86 8.08 -6.71
CA ALA A 66 -1.23 9.41 -6.23
C ALA A 66 -1.25 10.46 -7.34
N GLU A 67 -2.09 11.49 -7.21
CA GLU A 67 -2.25 12.53 -8.25
C GLU A 67 -0.98 13.34 -8.55
N ASN A 68 -0.01 13.35 -7.63
CA ASN A 68 1.27 14.05 -7.79
C ASN A 68 2.34 13.48 -6.86
N GLU A 69 3.59 13.84 -7.13
CA GLU A 69 4.76 13.36 -6.38
C GLU A 69 4.72 13.69 -4.88
N LYS A 70 4.20 14.87 -4.51
CA LYS A 70 4.08 15.27 -3.10
C LYS A 70 3.12 14.35 -2.33
N LYS A 71 1.97 14.02 -2.92
CA LYS A 71 1.02 13.05 -2.37
C LYS A 71 1.62 11.65 -2.34
N LEU A 72 2.35 11.26 -3.38
CA LEU A 72 3.03 9.96 -3.44
C LEU A 72 4.03 9.78 -2.28
N LYS A 73 4.90 10.78 -2.03
CA LYS A 73 5.86 10.76 -0.92
C LYS A 73 5.17 10.67 0.44
N LYS A 74 4.06 11.39 0.63
CA LYS A 74 3.26 11.30 1.86
C LYS A 74 2.63 9.93 2.03
N LEU A 75 2.11 9.37 0.94
CA LEU A 75 1.48 8.06 0.93
C LEU A 75 2.49 6.97 1.29
N ALA A 76 3.67 6.98 0.67
CA ALA A 76 4.76 6.04 0.97
C ALA A 76 5.15 6.07 2.46
N LYS A 77 5.34 7.27 3.05
CA LYS A 77 5.64 7.42 4.49
C LYS A 77 4.54 6.86 5.39
N LYS A 78 3.26 7.02 5.00
CA LYS A 78 2.14 6.46 5.76
C LYS A 78 2.11 4.93 5.69
N VAL A 79 2.38 4.37 4.51
CA VAL A 79 2.52 2.92 4.34
C VAL A 79 3.65 2.40 5.22
N GLU A 80 4.82 3.02 5.19
CA GLU A 80 5.96 2.64 6.03
C GLU A 80 5.60 2.64 7.53
N LYS A 81 4.96 3.72 8.01
CA LYS A 81 4.51 3.82 9.42
C LYS A 81 3.50 2.74 9.77
N LEU A 82 2.53 2.50 8.89
CA LEU A 82 1.51 1.48 9.08
C LEU A 82 2.13 0.08 9.14
N LEU A 83 3.06 -0.21 8.24
CA LEU A 83 3.77 -1.50 8.24
C LEU A 83 4.54 -1.69 9.54
N LYS A 84 5.25 -0.66 10.03
CA LYS A 84 5.94 -0.71 11.34
C LYS A 84 4.97 -0.99 12.50
N GLU A 85 3.84 -0.26 12.55
CA GLU A 85 2.82 -0.47 13.59
C GLU A 85 2.20 -1.88 13.52
N VAL A 86 2.03 -2.44 12.32
CA VAL A 86 1.39 -3.74 12.12
C VAL A 86 2.34 -4.92 12.38
N ASP A 87 3.62 -4.80 12.04
CA ASP A 87 4.65 -5.83 12.24
C ASP A 87 4.95 -6.11 13.72
N GLY A 88 4.59 -5.19 14.61
CA GLY A 88 4.87 -5.33 16.05
C GLY A 88 6.32 -5.03 16.44
N ASN A 89 7.09 -4.41 15.54
CA ASN A 89 8.41 -3.86 15.86
C ASN A 89 8.29 -2.34 16.09
N GLU A 90 8.48 -1.92 17.33
CA GLU A 90 9.31 -0.74 17.59
C GLU A 90 10.77 -1.06 17.29
#